data_AF-A0A7J2ZD69-F1
#
_entry.id   AF-A0A7J2ZD69-F1
#
_cell.length_a   1.000
_cell.length_b   1.000
_cell.length_c   1.000
_cell.angle_alpha   90.00
_cell.angle_beta   90.00
_cell.angle_gamma   90.00
#
_symmetry.space_group_name_H-M   'P 1'
#
loop_
_entity.id
_entity.type
_entity.pdbx_description
1 polymer ?
#
loop_
_entity_poly.entity_id
_entity_poly.type
_entity_poly.pdbx_seq_one_letter_code
_entity_poly.pdbx_strand_id
1 'polypeptide(L)'
;MDDTPSLRDERVPTAEELRKILLSADSKSRVCCILLAHDGLRTQTLGNYMGTDGLRVRDFPEMRVENGSVCFDKVPTMVIVRRELSKAGHQYFTFLSEEGCEYLKNYLEEKMMEGEKISAESPIITPKLRMKPFIRTVNIGDVIGVAFNRVVNLAVQSFLGGCDVGELRLQARLDVLLREEARLRRVCNAMLRSGSYLPGYVQRTLREPGRPVSLVRDGQVPLKALNPREERVFRRIVARREQIAREIAEIEEQLLRDVKPFRLKTEPKRSRSRARDKTKPLNPGEERE
;
A
#
# COMPACT_ATOMS: atom_id res chain seq x y z
N MET A 1 23.98 -5.70 -18.43
CA MET A 1 24.05 -4.82 -17.25
C MET A 1 22.73 -5.00 -16.55
N ASP A 2 22.71 -5.76 -15.45
CA ASP A 2 21.49 -5.97 -14.67
C ASP A 2 21.26 -4.75 -13.78
N ASP A 3 20.25 -3.95 -14.12
CA ASP A 3 19.80 -2.86 -13.27
C ASP A 3 19.29 -3.40 -11.92
N THR A 4 19.62 -2.68 -10.85
CA THR A 4 19.09 -2.94 -9.49
C THR A 4 17.55 -2.97 -9.55
N PRO A 5 16.89 -4.05 -9.09
CA PRO A 5 15.46 -4.28 -9.30
C PRO A 5 14.52 -3.19 -8.73
N SER A 6 15.00 -2.31 -7.87
CA SER A 6 14.20 -1.24 -7.24
C SER A 6 14.04 0.03 -8.05
N LEU A 7 14.80 0.23 -9.14
CA LEU A 7 14.80 1.49 -9.91
C LEU A 7 13.90 1.46 -11.15
N ARG A 8 13.46 0.27 -11.60
CA ARG A 8 12.74 0.12 -12.87
C ARG A 8 11.38 0.83 -12.90
N ASP A 9 10.73 0.93 -11.75
CA ASP A 9 9.42 1.55 -11.60
C ASP A 9 9.49 2.87 -10.78
N GLU A 10 10.69 3.40 -10.52
CA GLU A 10 10.83 4.66 -9.79
C GLU A 10 10.38 5.82 -10.68
N ARG A 11 9.49 6.65 -10.13
CA ARG A 11 8.89 7.77 -10.85
C ARG A 11 8.99 9.03 -10.00
N VAL A 12 9.25 10.15 -10.67
CA VAL A 12 9.17 11.48 -10.04
C VAL A 12 7.72 11.86 -9.71
N PRO A 13 7.48 12.53 -8.57
CA PRO A 13 6.15 13.02 -8.22
C PRO A 13 5.59 13.96 -9.30
N THR A 14 4.27 13.93 -9.51
CA THR A 14 3.56 14.97 -10.26
C THR A 14 3.54 16.30 -9.51
N ALA A 15 3.22 17.38 -10.22
CA ALA A 15 2.96 18.68 -9.60
C ALA A 15 1.86 18.62 -8.53
N GLU A 16 0.78 17.86 -8.75
CA GLU A 16 -0.29 17.70 -7.76
C GLU A 16 0.16 16.92 -6.52
N GLU A 17 0.94 15.85 -6.70
CA GLU A 17 1.50 15.07 -5.58
C GLU A 17 2.51 15.90 -4.79
N LEU A 18 3.38 16.65 -5.46
CA LEU A 18 4.29 17.58 -4.82
C LEU A 18 3.53 18.63 -4.00
N ARG A 19 2.47 19.22 -4.55
CA ARG A 19 1.61 20.16 -3.83
C ARG A 19 1.02 19.53 -2.57
N LYS A 20 0.53 18.29 -2.64
CA LYS A 20 0.02 17.55 -1.46
C LYS A 20 1.11 17.33 -0.40
N ILE A 21 2.33 16.98 -0.82
CA ILE A 21 3.48 16.83 0.06
C ILE A 21 3.76 18.15 0.79
N LEU A 22 3.89 19.26 0.07
CA LEU A 22 4.18 20.58 0.63
C LEU A 22 3.10 21.03 1.63
N LEU A 23 1.81 20.86 1.29
CA LEU A 23 0.70 21.23 2.18
C LEU A 23 0.66 20.40 3.47
N SER A 24 1.04 19.12 3.42
CA SER A 24 1.07 18.27 4.60
C SER A 24 2.32 18.46 5.46
N ALA A 25 3.43 18.91 4.86
CA ALA A 25 4.71 19.05 5.51
C ALA A 25 4.68 20.12 6.63
N ASP A 26 5.42 19.87 7.71
CA ASP A 26 5.79 20.92 8.67
C ASP A 26 6.71 21.96 8.03
N SER A 27 6.86 23.14 8.65
CA SER A 27 7.59 24.28 8.10
C SER A 27 8.99 23.91 7.61
N LYS A 28 9.76 23.21 8.44
CA LYS A 28 11.10 22.74 8.11
C LYS A 28 11.10 21.76 6.94
N SER A 29 10.25 20.74 6.98
CA SER A 29 10.17 19.75 5.90
C SER A 29 9.74 20.38 4.57
N ARG A 30 8.84 21.36 4.63
CA ARG A 30 8.36 22.10 3.46
C ARG A 30 9.48 22.88 2.79
N VAL A 31 10.32 23.58 3.56
CA VAL A 31 11.49 24.29 3.05
C VAL A 31 12.52 23.31 2.46
N CYS A 32 12.77 22.17 3.11
CA CYS A 32 13.62 21.14 2.51
C CYS A 32 13.06 20.68 1.16
N CYS A 33 11.79 20.29 1.09
CA CYS A 33 11.17 19.82 -0.14
C CYS A 33 11.22 20.85 -1.26
N ILE A 34 10.93 22.13 -0.99
CA ILE A 34 10.91 23.17 -2.03
C ILE A 34 12.32 23.49 -2.55
N LEU A 35 13.34 23.51 -1.69
CA LEU A 35 14.74 23.70 -2.07
C LEU A 35 15.28 22.52 -2.91
N LEU A 36 14.75 21.32 -2.73
CA LEU A 36 15.09 20.18 -3.59
C LEU A 36 14.31 20.23 -4.91
N ALA A 37 13.01 20.52 -4.85
CA ALA A 37 12.12 20.43 -6.00
C ALA A 37 12.29 21.60 -6.99
N HIS A 38 12.45 22.83 -6.52
CA HIS A 38 12.52 24.02 -7.37
C HIS A 38 13.97 24.40 -7.70
N ASP A 39 14.85 24.41 -6.70
CA ASP A 39 16.25 24.84 -6.90
C ASP A 39 17.15 23.71 -7.42
N GLY A 40 16.65 22.47 -7.41
CA GLY A 40 17.41 21.27 -7.80
C GLY A 40 18.58 20.96 -6.86
N LEU A 41 18.53 21.44 -5.61
CA LEU A 41 19.63 21.24 -4.67
C LEU A 41 19.76 19.78 -4.26
N ARG A 42 21.00 19.34 -4.10
CA ARG A 42 21.29 18.03 -3.49
C ARG A 42 21.04 18.12 -1.99
N THR A 43 20.61 17.02 -1.38
CA THR A 43 20.47 16.92 0.08
C THR A 43 21.75 17.33 0.81
N GLN A 44 22.93 16.98 0.28
CA GLN A 44 24.21 17.35 0.88
C GLN A 44 24.46 18.87 0.90
N THR A 45 23.83 19.64 0.01
CA THR A 45 23.94 21.11 -0.02
C THR A 45 23.21 21.74 1.17
N LEU A 46 22.08 21.17 1.60
CA LEU A 46 21.36 21.64 2.78
C LEU A 46 22.13 21.30 4.08
N GLY A 47 22.90 20.22 4.06
CA GLY A 47 23.78 19.85 5.17
C GLY A 47 24.64 18.65 4.85
N ASN A 48 25.95 18.76 5.11
CA ASN A 48 26.92 17.74 4.75
C ASN A 48 26.84 16.51 5.67
N TYR A 49 27.50 15.41 5.29
CA TYR A 49 27.46 14.16 6.06
C TYR A 49 27.96 14.30 7.50
N MET A 50 28.90 15.22 7.75
CA MET A 50 29.51 15.43 9.07
C MET A 50 28.70 16.40 9.96
N GLY A 51 27.71 17.10 9.40
CA GLY A 51 26.95 18.16 10.08
C GLY A 51 27.82 19.38 10.43
N THR A 52 28.87 19.64 9.66
CA THR A 52 29.83 20.74 9.89
C THR A 52 29.63 21.91 8.94
N ASP A 53 28.95 21.71 7.81
CA ASP A 53 28.61 22.77 6.85
C ASP A 53 27.31 22.43 6.11
N GLY A 54 26.69 23.46 5.52
CA GLY A 54 25.44 23.40 4.77
C GLY A 54 25.06 24.80 4.29
N LEU A 55 23.89 24.92 3.65
CA LEU A 55 23.40 26.20 3.16
C LEU A 55 23.15 27.19 4.31
N ARG A 56 23.62 28.42 4.15
CA ARG A 56 23.56 29.51 5.15
C ARG A 56 22.71 30.67 4.65
N VAL A 57 22.31 31.55 5.56
CA VAL A 57 21.60 32.80 5.23
C VAL A 57 22.34 33.64 4.18
N ARG A 58 23.66 33.81 4.33
CA ARG A 58 24.49 34.57 3.37
C ARG A 58 24.54 33.99 1.96
N ASP A 59 24.16 32.72 1.80
CA ASP A 59 24.15 32.06 0.50
C ASP A 59 22.93 32.54 -0.35
N PHE A 60 22.03 33.35 0.23
CA PHE A 60 20.94 34.05 -0.42
C PHE A 60 21.24 35.57 -0.46
N PRO A 61 21.97 36.08 -1.47
CA PRO A 61 22.43 37.47 -1.50
C PRO A 61 21.31 38.51 -1.50
N GLU A 62 20.12 38.12 -1.94
CA GLU A 62 18.93 38.98 -2.05
C GLU A 62 18.01 38.86 -0.82
N MET A 63 18.39 38.06 0.19
CA MET A 63 17.64 37.89 1.44
C MET A 63 18.20 38.79 2.54
N ARG A 64 17.31 39.56 3.18
CA ARG A 64 17.63 40.38 4.36
C ARG A 64 16.83 39.93 5.57
N VAL A 65 17.49 39.97 6.72
CA VAL A 65 16.90 39.69 8.04
C VAL A 65 16.93 40.99 8.83
N GLU A 66 15.77 41.62 9.01
CA GLU A 66 15.63 42.93 9.65
C GLU A 66 14.46 42.90 10.64
N ASN A 67 14.66 43.41 11.86
CA ASN A 67 13.62 43.58 12.87
C ASN A 67 12.77 42.32 13.17
N GLY A 68 13.35 41.13 13.04
CA GLY A 68 12.63 39.86 13.27
C GLY A 68 11.81 39.38 12.07
N SER A 69 11.96 39.99 10.89
CA SER A 69 11.33 39.56 9.64
C SER A 69 12.35 39.25 8.56
N VAL A 70 11.98 38.39 7.62
CA VAL A 70 12.77 38.05 6.43
C VAL A 70 12.15 38.67 5.19
N CYS A 71 12.95 39.42 4.45
CA CYS A 71 12.56 40.08 3.20
C CYS A 71 13.48 39.64 2.06
N PHE A 72 12.93 39.56 0.85
CA PHE A 72 13.69 39.29 -0.37
C PHE A 72 13.60 40.51 -1.29
N ASP A 73 14.75 41.04 -1.72
CA ASP A 73 14.82 42.17 -2.64
C ASP A 73 14.37 41.83 -4.05
N LYS A 74 14.59 40.57 -4.43
CA LYS A 74 14.30 40.08 -5.76
C LYS A 74 13.77 38.66 -5.67
N VAL A 75 12.73 38.42 -6.47
CA VAL A 75 12.05 37.14 -6.61
C VAL A 75 11.92 36.84 -8.10
N PRO A 76 12.29 35.64 -8.59
CA PRO A 76 12.90 34.54 -7.84
C PRO A 76 14.29 34.93 -7.29
N THR A 77 14.61 34.42 -6.10
CA THR A 77 15.82 34.81 -5.38
C THR A 77 17.01 33.94 -5.76
N MET A 78 18.20 34.51 -5.85
CA MET A 78 19.40 33.75 -6.15
C MET A 78 19.86 32.92 -4.94
N VAL A 79 20.30 31.68 -5.20
CA VAL A 79 20.92 30.80 -4.20
C VAL A 79 22.31 30.40 -4.66
N ILE A 80 23.33 30.77 -3.89
CA ILE A 80 24.74 30.51 -4.19
C ILE A 80 25.18 29.23 -3.49
N VAL A 81 25.51 28.21 -4.26
CA VAL A 81 26.08 26.96 -3.74
C VAL A 81 27.59 27.05 -3.74
N ARG A 82 28.17 27.17 -2.54
CA ARG A 82 29.61 27.26 -2.31
C ARG A 82 30.35 26.01 -2.79
N ARG A 83 31.65 26.19 -3.09
CA ARG A 83 32.52 25.15 -3.66
C ARG A 83 32.56 23.88 -2.81
N GLU A 84 32.53 24.03 -1.49
CA GLU A 84 32.61 22.95 -0.50
C GLU A 84 31.35 22.08 -0.47
N LEU A 85 30.21 22.62 -0.91
CA LEU A 85 28.91 21.94 -0.96
C LEU A 85 28.60 21.38 -2.35
N SER A 86 29.42 21.71 -3.35
CA SER A 86 29.27 21.27 -4.73
C SER A 86 29.99 19.94 -4.94
N LYS A 87 29.27 18.94 -5.47
CA LYS A 87 29.86 17.63 -5.83
C LYS A 87 31.02 17.78 -6.83
N ALA A 88 30.92 18.74 -7.73
CA ALA A 88 31.89 18.97 -8.78
C ALA A 88 33.00 19.98 -8.36
N GLY A 89 33.02 20.42 -7.11
CA GLY A 89 34.09 21.25 -6.57
C GLY A 89 34.20 22.64 -7.19
N HIS A 90 33.11 23.18 -7.75
CA HIS A 90 33.01 24.57 -8.22
C HIS A 90 31.73 25.22 -7.70
N GLN A 91 31.80 26.54 -7.49
CA GLN A 91 30.63 27.34 -7.10
C GLN A 91 29.66 27.43 -8.28
N TYR A 92 28.38 27.33 -7.99
CA TYR A 92 27.30 27.60 -8.94
C TYR A 92 26.16 28.32 -8.23
N PHE A 93 25.24 28.87 -8.99
CA PHE A 93 24.01 29.45 -8.45
C PHE A 93 22.78 28.79 -9.06
N THR A 94 21.67 28.88 -8.35
CA THR A 94 20.33 28.47 -8.78
C THR A 94 19.34 29.53 -8.30
N PHE A 95 18.05 29.31 -8.53
CA PHE A 95 17.00 30.27 -8.20
C PHE A 95 15.87 29.62 -7.41
N LEU A 96 15.49 30.29 -6.32
CA LEU A 96 14.33 29.95 -5.51
C LEU A 96 13.11 30.74 -5.99
N SER A 97 12.09 29.99 -6.38
CA SER A 97 10.77 30.53 -6.77
C SER A 97 10.14 31.37 -5.65
N GLU A 98 9.16 32.20 -6.01
CA GLU A 98 8.33 32.97 -5.06
C GLU A 98 7.72 32.12 -3.93
N GLU A 99 7.10 30.99 -4.27
CA GLU A 99 6.53 30.04 -3.28
C GLU A 99 7.61 29.53 -2.29
N GLY A 100 8.80 29.26 -2.81
CA GLY A 100 9.95 28.85 -2.00
C GLY A 100 10.43 29.95 -1.06
N CYS A 101 10.48 31.21 -1.53
CA CYS A 101 10.81 32.36 -0.71
C CYS A 101 9.79 32.55 0.43
N GLU A 102 8.49 32.38 0.16
CA GLU A 102 7.45 32.45 1.19
C GLU A 102 7.61 31.36 2.26
N TYR A 103 7.85 30.10 1.86
CA TYR A 103 8.08 29.03 2.82
C TYR A 103 9.35 29.25 3.64
N LEU A 104 10.43 29.69 3.00
CA LEU A 104 11.69 29.98 3.68
C LEU A 104 11.53 31.14 4.68
N LYS A 105 10.85 32.21 4.28
CA LYS A 105 10.50 33.34 5.14
C LYS A 105 9.76 32.85 6.39
N ASN A 106 8.63 32.17 6.20
CA ASN A 106 7.79 31.70 7.30
C ASN A 106 8.56 30.81 8.28
N TYR A 107 9.41 29.91 7.76
CA TYR A 107 10.24 29.03 8.58
C TYR A 107 11.31 29.79 9.38
N LEU A 108 12.00 30.75 8.77
CA LEU A 108 13.01 31.53 9.49
C LEU A 108 12.38 32.46 10.53
N GLU A 109 11.24 33.08 10.21
CA GLU A 109 10.48 33.92 11.16
C GLU A 109 9.94 33.09 12.34
N GLU A 110 9.43 31.88 12.10
CA GLU A 110 9.05 30.93 13.16
C GLU A 110 10.21 30.71 14.13
N LYS A 111 11.42 30.47 13.62
CA LYS A 111 12.62 30.31 14.46
C LYS A 111 12.96 31.57 15.25
N MET A 112 12.78 32.76 14.67
CA MET A 112 13.00 34.02 15.38
C MET A 112 11.99 34.22 16.51
N MET A 113 10.73 33.84 16.29
CA MET A 113 9.69 33.86 17.33
C MET A 113 10.01 32.90 18.48
N GLU A 114 10.64 31.76 18.19
CA GLU A 114 11.17 30.83 19.21
C GLU A 114 12.44 31.36 19.92
N GLY A 115 12.91 32.57 19.57
CA GLY A 115 14.05 33.23 20.19
C GLY A 115 15.41 32.88 19.56
N GLU A 116 15.44 32.20 18.41
CA GLU A 116 16.69 31.93 17.69
C GLU A 116 17.20 33.21 17.00
N LYS A 117 18.47 33.57 17.27
CA LYS A 117 19.14 34.67 16.58
C LYS A 117 19.66 34.19 15.23
N ILE A 118 19.12 34.75 14.15
CA ILE A 118 19.53 34.44 12.79
C ILE A 118 20.57 35.46 12.32
N SER A 119 21.74 34.97 11.93
CA SER A 119 22.84 35.75 11.36
C SER A 119 23.19 35.23 9.97
N ALA A 120 24.06 35.94 9.25
CA ALA A 120 24.56 35.55 7.93
C ALA A 120 25.17 34.13 7.90
N GLU A 121 25.77 33.68 9.01
CA GLU A 121 26.38 32.36 9.15
C GLU A 121 25.41 31.28 9.62
N SER A 122 24.19 31.66 10.02
CA SER A 122 23.20 30.71 10.52
C SER A 122 22.83 29.71 9.43
N PRO A 123 22.73 28.41 9.77
CA PRO A 123 22.24 27.40 8.85
C PRO A 123 20.79 27.70 8.49
N ILE A 124 20.43 27.48 7.22
CA ILE A 124 19.03 27.52 6.80
C ILE A 124 18.28 26.42 7.55
N ILE A 125 18.70 25.16 7.39
CA ILE A 125 18.08 24.01 8.05
C ILE A 125 18.86 23.58 9.29
N THR A 126 18.24 23.65 10.46
CA THR A 126 18.84 23.24 11.74
C THR A 126 18.54 21.77 12.08
N PRO A 127 19.45 21.04 12.76
CA PRO A 127 19.15 19.72 13.27
C PRO A 127 18.15 19.78 14.44
N LYS A 128 17.32 18.74 14.57
CA LYS A 128 16.26 18.67 15.61
C LYS A 128 16.83 18.69 17.03
N LEU A 129 17.87 17.90 17.24
CA LEU A 129 18.71 17.97 18.44
C LEU A 129 19.92 18.81 18.04
N ARG A 130 20.07 20.04 18.58
CA ARG A 130 21.15 21.01 18.27
C ARG A 130 22.55 20.55 18.74
N MET A 131 22.87 19.27 18.58
CA MET A 131 24.16 18.67 18.89
C MET A 131 25.24 19.01 17.85
N LYS A 132 24.82 19.43 16.66
CA LYS A 132 25.68 19.82 15.53
C LYS A 132 25.24 21.18 14.99
N PRO A 133 26.15 21.96 14.41
CA PRO A 133 25.81 23.26 13.82
C PRO A 133 24.90 23.10 12.59
N PHE A 134 25.10 22.05 11.77
CA PHE A 134 24.30 21.80 10.57
C PHE A 134 23.59 20.45 10.65
N ILE A 135 22.45 20.33 9.95
CA ILE A 135 21.78 19.05 9.77
C ILE A 135 22.67 18.10 8.95
N ARG A 136 22.65 16.80 9.25
CA ARG A 136 23.36 15.82 8.42
C ARG A 136 22.53 15.43 7.21
N THR A 137 23.20 15.10 6.10
CA THR A 137 22.56 14.62 4.86
C THR A 137 21.56 13.48 5.11
N VAL A 138 21.92 12.51 5.97
CA VAL A 138 21.05 11.38 6.32
C VAL A 138 19.74 11.82 6.99
N ASN A 139 19.81 12.83 7.86
CA ASN A 139 18.65 13.33 8.58
C ASN A 139 17.72 14.16 7.66
N ILE A 140 18.21 14.67 6.53
CA ILE A 140 17.38 15.39 5.55
C ILE A 140 16.44 14.41 4.84
N GLY A 141 16.93 13.21 4.51
CA GLY A 141 16.07 12.14 3.98
C GLY A 141 14.94 11.80 4.94
N ASP A 142 15.23 11.69 6.24
CA ASP A 142 14.22 11.44 7.27
C ASP A 142 13.18 12.56 7.36
N VAL A 143 13.62 13.83 7.30
CA VAL A 143 12.74 15.00 7.33
C VAL A 143 11.76 14.97 6.15
N ILE A 144 12.24 14.68 4.94
CA ILE A 144 11.39 14.56 3.74
C ILE A 144 10.47 13.34 3.84
N GLY A 145 10.99 12.21 4.31
CA GLY A 145 10.24 10.97 4.49
C GLY A 145 9.07 11.13 5.46
N VAL A 146 9.21 11.91 6.53
CA VAL A 146 8.13 12.22 7.48
C VAL A 146 7.00 12.99 6.79
N ALA A 147 7.31 13.98 5.95
CA ALA A 147 6.29 14.72 5.20
C ALA A 147 5.53 13.79 4.23
N PHE A 148 6.25 12.94 3.49
CA PHE A 148 5.63 11.97 2.59
C PHE A 148 4.73 10.98 3.35
N ASN A 149 5.23 10.42 4.46
CA ASN A 149 4.45 9.51 5.31
C ASN A 149 3.19 10.18 5.85
N ARG A 150 3.21 11.49 6.13
CA ARG A 150 2.00 12.20 6.55
C ARG A 150 0.97 12.28 5.41
N VAL A 151 1.37 12.54 4.17
CA VAL A 151 0.45 12.46 3.01
C VAL A 151 -0.14 11.06 2.89
N VAL A 152 0.71 10.03 2.93
CA VAL A 152 0.28 8.63 2.82
C VAL A 152 -0.69 8.30 3.95
N ASN A 153 -0.36 8.67 5.18
CA ASN A 153 -1.22 8.43 6.34
C ASN A 153 -2.54 9.19 6.25
N LEU A 154 -2.55 10.43 5.75
CA LEU A 154 -3.78 11.20 5.52
C LEU A 154 -4.62 10.58 4.40
N ALA A 155 -3.99 10.12 3.32
CA ALA A 155 -4.67 9.42 2.23
C ALA A 155 -5.26 8.09 2.70
N VAL A 156 -4.49 7.34 3.50
CA VAL A 156 -4.95 6.10 4.15
C VAL A 156 -6.04 6.42 5.15
N GLN A 157 -5.94 7.46 5.97
CA GLN A 157 -7.00 7.88 6.90
C GLN A 157 -8.26 8.35 6.17
N SER A 158 -8.14 9.03 5.03
CA SER A 158 -9.28 9.44 4.22
C SER A 158 -9.93 8.22 3.54
N PHE A 159 -9.13 7.26 3.10
CA PHE A 159 -9.60 5.98 2.58
C PHE A 159 -10.31 5.19 3.69
N LEU A 160 -9.67 5.04 4.84
CA LEU A 160 -10.19 4.32 6.01
C LEU A 160 -11.36 5.05 6.68
N GLY A 161 -11.44 6.38 6.62
CA GLY A 161 -12.56 7.16 7.15
C GLY A 161 -13.86 6.93 6.38
N GLY A 162 -13.77 6.39 5.16
CA GLY A 162 -14.89 5.88 4.38
C GLY A 162 -15.08 4.36 4.47
N CYS A 163 -14.25 3.64 5.23
CA CYS A 163 -14.31 2.19 5.34
C CYS A 163 -14.59 1.76 6.78
N ASP A 164 -15.44 0.75 6.96
CA ASP A 164 -15.57 0.08 8.26
C ASP A 164 -14.26 -0.68 8.55
N VAL A 165 -13.51 -0.24 9.56
CA VAL A 165 -12.24 -0.85 9.97
C VAL A 165 -12.43 -2.31 10.41
N GLY A 166 -13.60 -2.65 10.95
CA GLY A 166 -13.99 -4.02 11.26
C GLY A 166 -14.11 -4.87 10.00
N GLU A 167 -14.82 -4.35 9.00
CA GLU A 167 -14.97 -5.01 7.69
C GLU A 167 -13.61 -5.20 7.00
N LEU A 168 -12.75 -4.19 6.98
CA LEU A 168 -11.43 -4.28 6.35
C LEU A 168 -10.52 -5.31 7.03
N ARG A 169 -10.57 -5.41 8.38
CA ARG A 169 -9.82 -6.44 9.12
C ARG A 169 -10.31 -7.84 8.77
N LEU A 170 -11.62 -8.02 8.64
CA LEU A 170 -12.23 -9.28 8.23
C LEU A 170 -11.84 -9.66 6.80
N GLN A 171 -11.89 -8.72 5.86
CA GLN A 171 -11.45 -8.92 4.47
C GLN A 171 -9.95 -9.27 4.37
N ALA A 172 -9.08 -8.56 5.10
CA ALA A 172 -7.66 -8.86 5.13
C ALA A 172 -7.38 -10.25 5.73
N ARG A 173 -8.10 -10.63 6.79
CA ARG A 173 -8.00 -11.96 7.39
C ARG A 173 -8.49 -13.04 6.42
N LEU A 174 -9.58 -12.80 5.70
CA LEU A 174 -10.13 -13.71 4.69
C LEU A 174 -9.11 -13.97 3.56
N ASP A 175 -8.46 -12.93 3.02
CA ASP A 175 -7.46 -13.08 1.96
C ASP A 175 -6.24 -13.91 2.43
N VAL A 176 -5.76 -13.69 3.66
CA VAL A 176 -4.68 -14.51 4.24
C VAL A 176 -5.09 -15.98 4.35
N LEU A 177 -6.30 -16.26 4.82
CA LEU A 177 -6.82 -17.62 4.96
C LEU A 177 -7.01 -18.31 3.60
N LEU A 178 -7.51 -17.60 2.59
CA LEU A 178 -7.67 -18.11 1.23
C LEU A 178 -6.32 -18.47 0.59
N ARG A 179 -5.29 -17.63 0.78
CA ARG A 179 -3.92 -17.91 0.31
C ARG A 179 -3.32 -19.13 1.00
N GLU A 180 -3.52 -19.26 2.31
CA GLU A 180 -3.07 -20.41 3.08
C GLU A 180 -3.77 -21.71 2.61
N GLU A 181 -5.09 -21.67 2.43
CA GLU A 181 -5.87 -22.80 1.92
C GLU A 181 -5.36 -23.23 0.54
N ALA A 182 -5.16 -22.28 -0.38
CA ALA A 182 -4.67 -22.57 -1.72
C ALA A 182 -3.29 -23.24 -1.69
N ARG A 183 -2.40 -22.80 -0.78
CA ARG A 183 -1.09 -23.43 -0.57
C ARG A 183 -1.24 -24.87 -0.06
N LEU A 184 -2.03 -25.09 0.98
CA LEU A 184 -2.25 -26.42 1.57
C LEU A 184 -2.93 -27.37 0.57
N ARG A 185 -3.87 -26.85 -0.24
CA ARG A 185 -4.52 -27.59 -1.33
C ARG A 185 -3.52 -28.04 -2.39
N ARG A 186 -2.59 -27.18 -2.81
CA ARG A 186 -1.52 -27.55 -3.75
C ARG A 186 -0.65 -28.68 -3.21
N VAL A 187 -0.22 -28.59 -1.94
CA VAL A 187 0.58 -29.63 -1.29
C VAL A 187 -0.20 -30.95 -1.19
N CYS A 188 -1.47 -30.88 -0.76
CA CYS A 188 -2.35 -32.04 -0.68
C CYS A 188 -2.52 -32.71 -2.06
N ASN A 189 -2.76 -31.93 -3.12
CA ASN A 189 -2.89 -32.46 -4.48
C ASN A 189 -1.59 -33.13 -4.98
N ALA A 190 -0.42 -32.61 -4.61
CA ALA A 190 0.85 -33.25 -4.92
C ALA A 190 1.00 -34.61 -4.21
N MET A 191 0.63 -34.69 -2.93
CA MET A 191 0.63 -35.95 -2.17
C MET A 191 -0.36 -36.96 -2.79
N LEU A 192 -1.58 -36.53 -3.12
CA LEU A 192 -2.58 -37.37 -3.79
C LEU A 192 -2.08 -37.91 -5.14
N ARG A 193 -1.42 -37.08 -5.97
CA ARG A 193 -0.83 -37.52 -7.25
C ARG A 193 0.29 -38.54 -7.07
N SER A 194 1.03 -38.46 -5.96
CA SER A 194 2.08 -39.44 -5.61
C SER A 194 1.53 -40.75 -5.03
N GLY A 195 0.22 -40.84 -4.81
CA GLY A 195 -0.45 -42.02 -4.25
C GLY A 195 -0.52 -42.06 -2.72
N SER A 196 -0.11 -41.00 -2.03
CA SER A 196 0.06 -41.00 -0.59
C SER A 196 -1.18 -40.41 0.12
N TYR A 197 -2.08 -41.25 0.64
CA TYR A 197 -3.28 -40.79 1.39
C TYR A 197 -3.80 -41.80 2.43
N LEU A 198 -4.58 -41.28 3.40
CA LEU A 198 -5.23 -42.05 4.46
C LEU A 198 -6.69 -42.36 4.07
N PRO A 199 -7.03 -43.61 3.67
CA PRO A 199 -8.33 -43.92 3.08
C PRO A 199 -9.54 -43.52 3.94
N GLY A 200 -9.49 -43.83 5.25
CA GLY A 200 -10.62 -43.59 6.15
C GLY A 200 -10.87 -42.13 6.52
N TYR A 201 -9.86 -41.26 6.46
CA TYR A 201 -10.04 -39.83 6.77
C TYR A 201 -10.49 -39.05 5.51
N VAL A 202 -9.93 -39.38 4.35
CA VAL A 202 -10.36 -38.82 3.06
C VAL A 202 -11.84 -39.11 2.79
N GLN A 203 -12.30 -40.34 3.06
CA GLN A 203 -13.70 -40.72 2.92
C GLN A 203 -14.64 -39.94 3.85
N ARG A 204 -14.18 -39.50 5.02
CA ARG A 204 -14.99 -38.73 5.97
C ARG A 204 -15.03 -37.25 5.62
N THR A 205 -13.90 -36.67 5.22
CA THR A 205 -13.76 -35.21 5.08
C THR A 205 -14.08 -34.70 3.67
N LEU A 206 -13.84 -35.48 2.62
CA LEU A 206 -14.07 -35.07 1.22
C LEU A 206 -15.38 -35.62 0.61
N ARG A 207 -16.28 -36.15 1.44
CA ARG A 207 -17.57 -36.66 0.96
C ARG A 207 -18.48 -35.49 0.58
N GLU A 208 -18.51 -35.15 -0.70
CA GLU A 208 -19.59 -34.32 -1.25
C GLU A 208 -20.89 -35.14 -1.28
N PRO A 209 -22.00 -34.65 -0.69
CA PRO A 209 -23.27 -35.37 -0.76
C PRO A 209 -23.70 -35.54 -2.23
N GLY A 210 -23.87 -36.79 -2.65
CA GLY A 210 -24.29 -37.16 -4.01
C GLY A 210 -23.15 -37.52 -4.98
N ARG A 211 -21.87 -37.38 -4.60
CA ARG A 211 -20.73 -37.76 -5.45
C ARG A 211 -19.92 -38.87 -4.75
N PRO A 212 -19.77 -40.07 -5.35
CA PRO A 212 -18.86 -41.06 -4.79
C PRO A 212 -17.43 -40.49 -4.79
N VAL A 213 -16.70 -40.70 -3.71
CA VAL A 213 -15.26 -40.35 -3.60
C VAL A 213 -14.43 -41.37 -4.40
N SER A 214 -14.76 -41.59 -5.67
CA SER A 214 -13.95 -42.39 -6.59
C SER A 214 -12.91 -41.49 -7.24
N LEU A 215 -11.90 -41.11 -6.46
CA LEU A 215 -10.70 -40.43 -6.99
C LEU A 215 -9.76 -41.40 -7.72
N VAL A 216 -9.99 -42.72 -7.59
CA VAL A 216 -9.31 -43.75 -8.37
C VAL A 216 -10.05 -43.83 -9.71
N ARG A 217 -9.43 -43.33 -10.78
CA ARG A 217 -9.87 -43.70 -12.14
C ARG A 217 -9.74 -45.21 -12.25
N ASP A 218 -10.75 -45.88 -12.81
CA ASP A 218 -10.69 -47.32 -13.07
C ASP A 218 -9.37 -47.66 -13.79
N GLY A 219 -8.55 -48.50 -13.17
CA GLY A 219 -7.21 -48.90 -13.67
C GLY A 219 -6.01 -48.40 -12.86
N GLN A 220 -6.17 -47.59 -11.81
CA GLN A 220 -5.07 -47.25 -10.90
C GLN A 220 -4.84 -48.34 -9.83
N VAL A 221 -3.60 -48.86 -9.78
CA VAL A 221 -3.13 -49.85 -8.78
C VAL A 221 -3.35 -49.31 -7.36
N PRO A 222 -3.74 -50.15 -6.37
CA PRO A 222 -3.86 -49.73 -4.97
C PRO A 222 -2.58 -49.03 -4.52
N LEU A 223 -2.72 -47.78 -4.06
CA LEU A 223 -1.59 -46.89 -3.84
C LEU A 223 -0.83 -47.25 -2.56
N LYS A 224 0.48 -47.00 -2.54
CA LYS A 224 1.39 -47.34 -1.42
C LYS A 224 0.94 -46.62 -0.14
N ALA A 225 0.78 -47.38 0.96
CA ALA A 225 0.45 -46.80 2.25
C ALA A 225 1.48 -45.73 2.66
N LEU A 226 0.99 -44.61 3.22
CA LEU A 226 1.81 -43.53 3.76
C LEU A 226 2.83 -44.07 4.77
N ASN A 227 4.08 -43.62 4.71
CA ASN A 227 5.00 -43.81 5.84
C ASN A 227 4.47 -43.01 7.06
N PRO A 228 4.65 -43.48 8.32
CA PRO A 228 4.31 -42.73 9.52
C PRO A 228 4.65 -41.23 9.53
N ARG A 229 5.76 -40.82 8.90
CA ARG A 229 6.11 -39.40 8.76
C ARG A 229 5.14 -38.65 7.85
N GLU A 230 4.84 -39.21 6.69
CA GLU A 230 3.93 -38.62 5.70
C GLU A 230 2.50 -38.61 6.22
N GLU A 231 2.09 -39.64 6.95
CA GLU A 231 0.77 -39.70 7.59
C GLU A 231 0.58 -38.56 8.60
N ARG A 232 1.58 -38.29 9.45
CA ARG A 232 1.53 -37.17 10.39
C ARG A 232 1.41 -35.83 9.66
N VAL A 233 2.15 -35.65 8.57
CA VAL A 233 2.10 -34.42 7.76
C VAL A 233 0.73 -34.25 7.11
N PHE A 234 0.19 -35.32 6.52
CA PHE A 234 -1.13 -35.31 5.90
C PHE A 234 -2.22 -34.95 6.90
N ARG A 235 -2.24 -35.59 8.09
CA ARG A 235 -3.21 -35.27 9.15
C ARG A 235 -3.16 -33.81 9.57
N ARG A 236 -1.96 -33.22 9.71
CA ARG A 236 -1.80 -31.79 10.04
C ARG A 236 -2.32 -30.87 8.94
N ILE A 237 -2.00 -31.18 7.68
CA ILE A 237 -2.46 -30.39 6.53
C ILE A 237 -3.99 -30.37 6.48
N VAL A 238 -4.64 -31.52 6.60
CA VAL A 238 -6.10 -31.55 6.46
C VAL A 238 -6.81 -30.97 7.68
N ALA A 239 -6.31 -31.23 8.90
CA ALA A 239 -6.84 -30.57 10.11
C ALA A 239 -6.77 -29.04 10.00
N ARG A 240 -5.65 -28.50 9.47
CA ARG A 240 -5.51 -27.05 9.26
C ARG A 240 -6.48 -26.53 8.18
N ARG A 241 -6.68 -27.28 7.08
CA ARG A 241 -7.66 -26.90 6.05
C ARG A 241 -9.10 -26.87 6.58
N GLU A 242 -9.47 -27.84 7.42
CA GLU A 242 -10.78 -27.86 8.07
C GLU A 242 -10.96 -26.66 9.00
N GLN A 243 -9.94 -26.32 9.78
CA GLN A 243 -9.95 -25.12 10.62
C GLN A 243 -10.09 -23.84 9.78
N ILE A 244 -9.31 -23.71 8.70
CA ILE A 244 -9.39 -22.55 7.79
C ILE A 244 -10.79 -22.44 7.18
N ALA A 245 -11.40 -23.55 6.76
CA ALA A 245 -12.75 -23.53 6.20
C ALA A 245 -13.80 -23.02 7.21
N ARG A 246 -13.67 -23.39 8.49
CA ARG A 246 -14.53 -22.85 9.56
C ARG A 246 -14.29 -21.35 9.77
N GLU A 247 -13.02 -20.93 9.87
CA GLU A 247 -12.65 -19.51 10.02
C GLU A 247 -13.17 -18.66 8.84
N ILE A 248 -13.08 -19.18 7.60
CA ILE A 248 -13.62 -18.51 6.41
C ILE A 248 -15.14 -18.36 6.52
N ALA A 249 -15.87 -19.42 6.85
CA ALA A 249 -17.33 -19.38 6.97
C ALA A 249 -17.80 -18.37 8.03
N GLU A 250 -17.13 -18.31 9.19
CA GLU A 250 -17.43 -17.34 10.24
C GLU A 250 -17.18 -15.89 9.79
N ILE A 251 -16.10 -15.65 9.05
CA ILE A 251 -15.77 -14.31 8.52
C ILE A 251 -16.76 -13.90 7.43
N GLU A 252 -17.10 -14.81 6.51
CA GLU A 252 -18.10 -14.55 5.46
C GLU A 252 -19.47 -14.27 6.06
N GLU A 253 -19.88 -15.00 7.10
CA GLU A 253 -21.13 -14.73 7.82
C GLU A 253 -21.11 -13.33 8.47
N GLN A 254 -19.99 -12.91 9.06
CA GLN A 254 -19.83 -11.56 9.63
C GLN A 254 -19.88 -10.46 8.58
N LEU A 255 -19.24 -10.66 7.42
CA LEU A 255 -19.26 -9.71 6.30
C LEU A 255 -20.65 -9.59 5.66
N LEU A 256 -21.48 -10.63 5.73
CA LEU A 256 -22.81 -10.67 5.13
C LEU A 256 -23.95 -10.18 6.06
N ARG A 257 -23.67 -9.82 7.32
CA ARG A 257 -24.70 -9.49 8.34
C ARG A 257 -25.63 -8.34 7.93
N ASP A 258 -25.14 -7.36 7.19
CA ASP A 258 -25.90 -6.18 6.77
C ASP A 258 -26.45 -6.27 5.33
N VAL A 259 -26.20 -7.39 4.64
CA VAL A 259 -26.72 -7.63 3.30
C VAL A 259 -28.11 -8.25 3.41
N LYS A 260 -29.15 -7.54 2.93
CA LYS A 260 -30.51 -8.11 2.87
C LYS A 260 -30.45 -9.46 2.14
N PRO A 261 -30.95 -10.55 2.74
CA PRO A 261 -30.85 -11.87 2.11
C PRO A 261 -31.56 -11.83 0.76
N PHE A 262 -30.81 -12.11 -0.30
CA PHE A 262 -31.37 -12.24 -1.63
C PHE A 262 -32.29 -13.47 -1.65
N ARG A 263 -33.60 -13.25 -1.55
CA ARG A 263 -34.59 -14.31 -1.78
C ARG A 263 -34.70 -14.50 -3.29
N LEU A 264 -34.18 -15.62 -3.80
CA LEU A 264 -34.62 -16.16 -5.06
C LEU A 264 -36.15 -16.25 -5.01
N LYS A 265 -36.84 -15.52 -5.90
CA LYS A 265 -38.30 -15.66 -6.02
C LYS A 265 -38.57 -17.15 -6.20
N THR A 266 -39.47 -17.71 -5.39
CA THR A 266 -39.90 -19.09 -5.57
C THR A 266 -40.30 -19.24 -7.03
N GLU A 267 -39.71 -20.22 -7.72
CA GLU A 267 -40.15 -20.53 -9.08
C GLU A 267 -41.67 -20.70 -9.02
N PRO A 268 -42.45 -19.94 -9.81
CA PRO A 268 -43.89 -20.13 -9.82
C PRO A 268 -44.15 -21.60 -10.11
N LYS A 269 -45.03 -22.24 -9.34
CA LYS A 269 -45.38 -23.65 -9.52
C LYS A 269 -45.60 -23.87 -11.01
N ARG A 270 -44.74 -24.68 -11.66
CA ARG A 270 -44.91 -25.06 -13.06
C ARG A 270 -46.35 -25.53 -13.21
N SER A 271 -47.15 -24.76 -13.93
CA SER A 271 -48.50 -25.16 -14.31
C SER A 271 -48.35 -26.53 -14.94
N ARG A 272 -49.02 -27.55 -14.39
CA ARG A 272 -49.06 -28.88 -15.00
C ARG A 272 -49.64 -28.72 -16.39
N SER A 273 -48.77 -28.58 -17.39
CA SER A 273 -49.14 -28.54 -18.79
C SER A 273 -49.81 -29.86 -19.10
N ARG A 274 -51.11 -29.78 -19.38
CA ARG A 274 -52.00 -30.78 -19.96
C ARG A 274 -51.24 -32.01 -20.46
N ALA A 275 -51.22 -33.05 -19.63
CA ALA A 275 -51.05 -34.40 -20.13
C ALA A 275 -52.13 -34.61 -21.20
N ARG A 276 -51.72 -34.98 -22.42
CA ARG A 276 -52.64 -35.41 -23.47
C ARG A 276 -53.55 -36.48 -22.89
N ASP A 277 -54.81 -36.14 -22.70
CA ASP A 277 -55.86 -37.05 -22.27
C ASP A 277 -56.05 -38.07 -23.41
N LYS A 278 -55.58 -39.30 -23.21
CA LYS A 278 -55.63 -40.39 -24.21
C LYS A 278 -57.04 -40.97 -24.39
N THR A 279 -58.05 -40.35 -23.79
CA THR A 279 -59.44 -40.82 -23.71
C THR A 279 -60.43 -39.86 -24.37
N LYS A 280 -59.97 -38.88 -25.16
CA LYS A 280 -60.88 -38.04 -25.96
C LYS A 280 -61.32 -38.82 -27.21
N PRO A 281 -62.63 -39.12 -27.38
CA PRO A 281 -63.09 -39.81 -28.58
C PRO A 281 -62.88 -38.95 -29.82
N LEU A 282 -62.42 -39.55 -30.92
CA LEU A 282 -62.38 -38.93 -32.24
C LEU A 282 -63.82 -38.60 -32.66
N ASN A 283 -64.13 -37.33 -32.88
CA ASN A 283 -65.32 -36.95 -33.63
C ASN A 283 -65.05 -37.20 -35.12
N PRO A 284 -65.89 -37.98 -35.83
CA PRO A 284 -65.89 -38.03 -37.28
C PRO A 284 -66.73 -36.86 -37.81
N GLY A 285 -66.28 -36.20 -38.87
CA GLY A 285 -67.11 -35.27 -39.62
C GLY A 285 -66.38 -34.00 -40.08
N GLU A 286 -65.58 -34.15 -41.14
CA GLU A 286 -65.41 -33.08 -42.13
C GLU A 286 -66.64 -33.10 -43.05
N GLU A 287 -67.41 -32.01 -43.07
CA GLU A 287 -68.17 -31.54 -44.24
C GLU A 287 -68.06 -30.00 -44.18
N ARG A 288 -67.17 -29.39 -44.98
CA ARG A 288 -67.44 -28.75 -46.27
C ARG A 288 -68.65 -27.79 -46.23
N GLU A 289 -68.37 -26.50 -46.07
CA GLU A 289 -68.45 -25.45 -47.11
C GLU A 289 -67.77 -24.17 -46.62
#